data_AF-A0A7S4JXK0-F1
#
_entry.id   AF-A0A7S4JXK0-F1
#
_cell.length_a   1.000
_cell.length_b   1.000
_cell.length_c   1.000
_cell.angle_alpha   90.00
_cell.angle_beta   90.00
_cell.angle_gamma   90.00
#
_symmetry.space_group_name_H-M   'P 1'
#
loop_
_entity.id
_entity.type
_entity.pdbx_description
1 polymer ?
#
loop_
_entity_poly.entity_id
_entity_poly.type
_entity_poly.pdbx_seq_one_letter_code
_entity_poly.pdbx_strand_id
1 'polypeptide(L)'
;MGKTCVFCGGSSSAQGAPSSGGDVRVVHVGPMNESELVLAHLCEGMFEALSHLMGGSTDRTMVLDNLEYVFLLIDEHSDGGIILETDPSKLASSVLLRDEDPAMAEAQAAAAAQGGAPPGAPGMPAASTGDMTIAQAFRQAKEQLISNLAQRDGGM
;
A
#
# COMPACT_ATOMS: atom_id res chain seq x y z
N MET A 1 31.50 22.79 -7.15
CA MET A 1 31.11 21.45 -6.66
C MET A 1 30.07 20.90 -7.61
N GLY A 2 30.34 19.79 -8.30
CA GLY A 2 29.36 19.15 -9.17
C GLY A 2 28.23 18.50 -8.38
N LYS A 3 27.10 18.27 -9.03
CA LYS A 3 25.96 17.49 -8.51
C LYS A 3 25.53 16.50 -9.59
N THR A 4 25.01 15.36 -9.16
CA THR A 4 24.39 14.38 -10.03
C THR A 4 22.88 14.45 -9.82
N CYS A 5 22.11 14.53 -10.90
CA CYS A 5 20.66 14.67 -10.83
C CYS A 5 20.02 13.60 -11.70
N VAL A 6 19.06 12.86 -11.16
CA VAL A 6 18.20 11.95 -11.91
C VAL A 6 16.75 12.38 -11.72
N PHE A 7 15.96 12.25 -12.78
CA PHE A 7 14.55 12.59 -12.76
C PHE A 7 13.72 11.50 -13.44
N CYS A 8 12.48 11.40 -13.02
CA CYS A 8 11.50 10.44 -13.51
C CYS A 8 10.12 11.10 -13.49
N GLY A 9 9.19 10.52 -14.24
CA GLY A 9 7.87 11.10 -14.45
C GLY A 9 7.86 12.29 -15.41
N GLY A 10 6.65 12.82 -15.61
CA GLY A 10 6.36 13.88 -16.57
C GLY A 10 6.28 13.36 -17.99
N SER A 11 5.22 13.67 -18.72
CA SER A 11 5.24 13.49 -20.17
C SER A 11 6.35 14.37 -20.79
N SER A 12 7.26 13.77 -21.55
CA SER A 12 7.96 14.51 -22.59
C SER A 12 6.93 14.70 -23.70
N SER A 13 6.55 15.94 -23.98
CA SER A 13 5.80 16.28 -25.20
C SER A 13 6.69 16.15 -26.44
N ALA A 14 7.50 15.10 -26.51
CA ALA A 14 8.26 14.72 -27.68
C ALA A 14 7.48 13.60 -28.37
N GLN A 15 6.75 13.99 -29.41
CA GLN A 15 6.22 13.13 -30.48
C GLN A 15 4.79 12.56 -30.28
N GLY A 16 3.78 13.41 -30.49
CA GLY A 16 2.59 13.12 -31.30
C GLY A 16 1.55 12.10 -30.81
N ALA A 17 1.74 11.43 -29.67
CA ALA A 17 0.72 10.59 -29.04
C ALA A 17 0.05 11.33 -27.86
N PRO A 18 -1.24 11.12 -27.57
CA PRO A 18 -1.86 11.61 -26.35
C PRO A 18 -1.17 10.91 -25.17
N SER A 19 -0.20 11.58 -24.56
CA SER A 19 0.51 11.06 -23.41
C SER A 19 -0.40 11.18 -22.20
N SER A 20 -0.89 10.05 -21.70
CA SER A 20 -1.56 9.92 -20.40
C SER A 20 -0.62 10.13 -19.20
N GLY A 21 0.55 10.73 -19.42
CA GLY A 21 1.55 10.99 -18.38
C GLY A 21 1.39 12.40 -17.81
N GLY A 22 1.18 12.50 -16.50
CA GLY A 22 0.96 13.75 -15.79
C GLY A 22 2.10 14.77 -15.93
N ASP A 23 1.87 15.99 -15.45
CA ASP A 23 2.76 17.15 -15.52
C ASP A 23 3.71 17.26 -14.31
N VAL A 24 3.86 16.19 -13.54
CA VAL A 24 4.69 16.09 -12.34
C VAL A 24 6.00 15.34 -12.64
N ARG A 25 7.11 15.86 -12.10
CA ARG A 25 8.43 15.19 -12.14
C ARG A 25 8.98 15.03 -10.73
N VAL A 26 9.54 13.88 -10.44
CA VAL A 26 10.36 13.62 -9.25
C VAL A 26 11.82 13.77 -9.63
N VAL A 27 12.62 14.39 -8.76
CA VAL A 27 14.03 14.67 -9.01
C VAL A 27 14.85 14.34 -7.77
N HIS A 28 15.80 13.42 -7.89
CA HIS A 28 16.79 13.14 -6.85
C HIS A 28 18.11 13.82 -7.22
N VAL A 29 18.65 14.57 -6.27
CA VAL A 29 19.90 15.32 -6.42
C VAL A 29 20.92 14.81 -5.41
N GLY A 30 21.99 14.21 -5.92
CA GLY A 30 23.09 13.67 -5.12
C GLY A 30 24.41 14.43 -5.34
N PRO A 31 25.44 14.11 -4.52
CA PRO A 31 26.82 14.50 -4.77
C PRO A 31 27.33 14.05 -6.15
N MET A 32 28.35 14.71 -6.69
CA MET A 32 28.94 14.36 -7.99
C MET A 32 29.48 12.91 -8.07
N ASN A 33 29.87 12.34 -6.95
CA ASN A 33 30.41 10.99 -6.85
C ASN A 33 29.34 9.93 -6.53
N GLU A 34 28.07 10.30 -6.48
CA GLU A 34 26.97 9.37 -6.24
C GLU A 34 26.64 8.55 -7.49
N SER A 35 26.17 7.33 -7.30
CA SER A 35 25.78 6.46 -8.42
C SER A 35 24.46 6.94 -9.05
N GLU A 36 24.51 7.30 -10.33
CA GLU A 36 23.31 7.64 -11.12
C GLU A 36 22.27 6.52 -11.09
N LEU A 37 22.69 5.25 -11.07
CA LEU A 37 21.79 4.10 -11.02
C LEU A 37 21.06 4.00 -9.68
N VAL A 38 21.73 4.36 -8.57
CA VAL A 38 21.10 4.38 -7.25
C VAL A 38 20.08 5.52 -7.19
N LEU A 39 20.44 6.71 -7.68
CA LEU A 39 19.51 7.84 -7.77
C LEU A 39 18.31 7.54 -8.69
N ALA A 40 18.52 6.80 -9.79
CA ALA A 40 17.44 6.36 -10.66
C ALA A 40 16.48 5.42 -9.93
N HIS A 41 17.01 4.41 -9.23
CA HIS A 41 16.20 3.47 -8.45
C HIS A 41 15.37 4.18 -7.37
N LEU A 42 15.97 5.16 -6.67
CA LEU A 42 15.27 5.99 -5.68
C LEU A 42 14.16 6.84 -6.32
N CYS A 43 14.44 7.44 -7.47
CA CYS A 43 13.45 8.24 -8.19
C CYS A 43 12.25 7.40 -8.60
N GLU A 44 12.50 6.26 -9.26
CA GLU A 44 11.46 5.34 -9.71
C GLU A 44 10.62 4.84 -8.55
N GLY A 45 11.27 4.40 -7.46
CA GLY A 45 10.59 3.91 -6.27
C GLY A 45 9.66 4.97 -5.64
N MET A 46 10.15 6.21 -5.53
CA MET A 46 9.36 7.33 -5.01
C MET A 46 8.20 7.70 -5.94
N PHE A 47 8.41 7.71 -7.25
CA PHE A 47 7.35 8.06 -8.22
C PHE A 47 6.25 6.99 -8.28
N GLU A 48 6.61 5.71 -8.15
CA GLU A 48 5.66 4.61 -8.06
C GLU A 48 4.86 4.68 -6.75
N ALA A 49 5.52 4.94 -5.60
CA ALA A 49 4.85 5.13 -4.32
C ALA A 49 3.87 6.33 -4.36
N LEU A 50 4.30 7.44 -4.95
CA LEU A 50 3.44 8.60 -5.18
C LEU A 50 2.24 8.24 -6.05
N SER A 51 2.45 7.46 -7.12
CA SER A 51 1.35 7.02 -7.98
C SER A 51 0.35 6.11 -7.24
N HIS A 52 0.81 5.25 -6.32
CA HIS A 52 -0.07 4.48 -5.45
C HIS A 52 -0.91 5.38 -4.54
N LEU A 53 -0.28 6.35 -3.89
CA LEU A 53 -0.96 7.28 -2.98
C LEU A 53 -1.98 8.16 -3.70
N MET A 54 -1.72 8.53 -4.97
CA MET A 54 -2.64 9.33 -5.78
C MET A 54 -3.69 8.51 -6.55
N GLY A 55 -3.79 7.19 -6.32
CA GLY A 55 -4.79 6.34 -6.99
C GLY A 55 -4.53 6.13 -8.50
N GLY A 56 -3.26 6.23 -8.93
CA GLY A 56 -2.81 5.90 -10.28
C GLY A 56 -2.64 7.07 -11.26
N SER A 57 -2.98 8.31 -10.86
CA SER A 57 -2.68 9.53 -11.64
C SER A 57 -1.77 10.46 -10.86
N THR A 58 -0.68 10.91 -11.48
CA THR A 58 0.28 11.86 -10.90
C THR A 58 0.29 13.15 -11.71
N ASP A 59 -0.83 13.88 -11.66
CA ASP A 59 -0.92 15.25 -12.16
C ASP A 59 -0.81 16.26 -11.01
N ARG A 60 -0.53 17.51 -11.39
CA ARG A 60 -0.31 18.61 -10.46
C ARG A 60 -1.48 18.81 -9.50
N THR A 61 -2.72 18.63 -9.94
CA THR A 61 -3.89 18.86 -9.09
C THR A 61 -3.95 17.78 -8.02
N MET A 62 -3.80 16.52 -8.41
CA MET A 62 -3.77 15.38 -7.48
C MET A 62 -2.67 15.54 -6.43
N VAL A 63 -1.46 15.91 -6.85
CA VAL A 63 -0.32 16.09 -5.93
C VAL A 63 -0.54 17.27 -4.96
N LEU A 64 -1.12 18.38 -5.44
CA LEU A 64 -1.36 19.56 -4.60
C LEU A 64 -2.51 19.37 -3.62
N ASP A 65 -3.56 18.67 -4.03
CA ASP A 65 -4.72 18.37 -3.18
C ASP A 65 -4.38 17.37 -2.07
N ASN A 66 -3.36 16.53 -2.28
CA ASN A 66 -2.92 15.50 -1.34
C ASN A 66 -1.48 15.74 -0.84
N LEU A 67 -1.12 17.00 -0.64
CA LEU A 67 0.27 17.39 -0.31
C LEU A 67 0.78 16.78 1.01
N GLU A 68 -0.10 16.45 1.95
CA GLU A 68 0.26 15.77 3.19
C GLU A 68 0.89 14.40 2.97
N TYR A 69 0.34 13.59 2.05
CA TYR A 69 0.90 12.30 1.69
C TYR A 69 2.26 12.45 1.01
N VAL A 70 2.47 13.53 0.26
CA VAL A 70 3.77 13.82 -0.37
C VAL A 70 4.83 14.10 0.69
N PHE A 71 4.52 14.90 1.70
CA PHE A 71 5.46 15.20 2.78
C PHE A 71 5.78 13.97 3.63
N LEU A 72 4.77 13.16 3.96
CA LEU A 72 4.97 11.90 4.67
C LEU A 72 5.80 10.93 3.82
N LEU A 73 5.52 10.81 2.53
CA LEU A 73 6.30 9.96 1.63
C LEU A 73 7.77 10.38 1.59
N ILE A 74 8.07 11.68 1.57
CA ILE A 74 9.45 12.18 1.61
C ILE A 74 10.15 11.76 2.91
N ASP A 75 9.46 11.86 4.05
CA ASP A 75 9.98 11.48 5.38
C ASP A 75 10.26 9.97 5.47
N GLU A 76 9.35 9.12 4.96
CA GLU A 76 9.54 7.66 4.95
C GLU A 76 10.59 7.20 3.93
N HIS A 77 10.79 7.94 2.84
CA HIS A 77 11.75 7.61 1.79
C HIS A 77 13.20 7.86 2.22
N SER A 78 13.44 9.00 2.89
CA SER A 78 14.79 9.37 3.34
C SER A 78 14.79 10.40 4.47
N ASP A 79 15.71 10.22 5.41
CA ASP A 79 15.96 11.19 6.50
C ASP A 79 17.43 11.62 6.51
N GLY A 80 17.69 12.93 6.51
CA GLY A 80 19.04 13.48 6.57
C GLY A 80 19.98 13.04 5.43
N GLY A 81 19.44 12.61 4.29
CA GLY A 81 20.20 12.03 3.18
C GLY A 81 20.51 10.54 3.32
N ILE A 82 19.99 9.88 4.37
CA ILE A 82 20.01 8.44 4.55
C ILE A 82 18.74 7.88 3.92
N ILE A 83 18.90 6.88 3.05
CA ILE A 83 17.80 6.16 2.43
C ILE A 83 17.21 5.21 3.47
N LEU A 84 15.89 5.27 3.70
CA LEU A 84 15.20 4.45 4.69
C LEU A 84 14.45 3.29 4.05
N GLU A 85 13.63 3.57 3.03
CA GLU A 85 12.87 2.58 2.29
C GLU A 85 12.83 2.95 0.80
N THR A 86 12.84 1.94 -0.06
CA THR A 86 12.84 2.11 -1.53
C THR A 86 11.74 1.31 -2.21
N ASP A 87 11.12 0.35 -1.51
CA ASP A 87 9.99 -0.40 -2.03
C ASP A 87 8.73 0.48 -2.09
N PRO A 88 8.12 0.66 -3.27
CA PRO A 88 6.97 1.54 -3.45
C PRO A 88 5.74 1.15 -2.63
N SER A 89 5.53 -0.17 -2.46
CA SER A 89 4.37 -0.69 -1.75
C SER A 89 4.52 -0.44 -0.26
N LYS A 90 5.71 -0.69 0.30
CA LYS A 90 5.99 -0.41 1.70
C LYS A 90 5.98 1.09 2.01
N LEU A 91 6.50 1.93 1.12
CA LEU A 91 6.42 3.39 1.28
C LEU A 91 4.96 3.84 1.34
N ALA A 92 4.14 3.45 0.37
CA ALA A 92 2.72 3.80 0.34
C ALA A 92 1.98 3.27 1.59
N SER A 93 2.22 2.02 1.99
CA SER A 93 1.65 1.46 3.22
C SER A 93 2.10 2.23 4.46
N SER A 94 3.37 2.60 4.59
CA SER A 94 3.89 3.32 5.77
C SER A 94 3.29 4.72 5.90
N VAL A 95 3.07 5.41 4.77
CA VAL A 95 2.39 6.70 4.73
C VAL A 95 0.93 6.58 5.19
N LEU A 96 0.22 5.54 4.75
CA LEU A 96 -1.19 5.33 5.11
C LEU A 96 -1.39 4.81 6.54
N LEU A 97 -0.45 4.01 7.06
CA LEU A 97 -0.51 3.41 8.40
C LEU A 97 -0.16 4.39 9.53
N ARG A 98 0.30 5.61 9.22
CA ARG A 98 0.42 6.66 10.23
C ARG A 98 -0.93 7.16 10.78
N ASP A 99 -2.06 6.74 10.18
CA ASP A 99 -3.43 6.95 10.69
C ASP A 99 -4.16 5.65 11.12
N GLU A 100 -3.59 4.46 10.93
CA GLU A 100 -4.17 3.21 11.42
C GLU A 100 -3.32 2.64 12.56
N ASP A 101 -3.85 2.81 13.77
CA ASP A 101 -3.44 2.15 15.01
C ASP A 101 -2.89 0.72 14.72
N PRO A 102 -1.66 0.37 15.16
CA PRO A 102 -0.98 -0.91 14.86
C PRO A 102 -1.80 -2.18 15.14
N ALA A 103 -2.92 -2.07 15.86
CA ALA A 103 -3.92 -3.12 16.03
C ALA A 103 -4.59 -3.59 14.71
N MET A 104 -4.73 -2.75 13.68
CA MET A 104 -5.41 -3.14 12.43
C MET A 104 -4.51 -3.92 11.47
N ALA A 105 -3.21 -3.60 11.41
CA ALA A 105 -2.24 -4.30 10.57
C ALA A 105 -2.09 -5.79 10.97
N GLU A 106 -2.15 -6.08 12.27
CA GLU A 106 -2.10 -7.45 12.80
C GLU A 106 -3.37 -8.25 12.41
N ALA A 107 -4.53 -7.59 12.38
CA ALA A 107 -5.80 -8.22 11.97
C ALA A 107 -5.85 -8.57 10.47
N GLN A 108 -5.23 -7.75 9.61
CA GLN A 108 -5.15 -8.01 8.16
C GLN A 108 -4.10 -9.08 7.81
N ALA A 109 -2.96 -9.10 8.51
CA ALA A 109 -1.97 -10.17 8.37
C ALA A 109 -2.53 -11.55 8.80
N ALA A 110 -3.36 -11.58 9.85
CA ALA A 110 -4.05 -12.80 10.29
C ALA A 110 -5.11 -13.30 9.29
N ALA A 111 -5.72 -12.40 8.50
CA ALA A 111 -6.67 -12.76 7.45
C ALA A 111 -5.98 -13.35 6.21
N ALA A 112 -4.81 -12.85 5.83
CA ALA A 112 -4.03 -13.37 4.70
C ALA A 112 -3.39 -14.75 4.95
N ALA A 113 -3.13 -15.10 6.22
CA ALA A 113 -2.62 -16.42 6.59
C ALA A 113 -3.66 -17.55 6.44
N GLN A 114 -4.95 -17.22 6.25
CA GLN A 114 -6.00 -18.20 5.95
C GLN A 114 -6.12 -18.37 4.43
N GLY A 115 -5.31 -19.28 3.88
CA GLY A 115 -5.27 -19.63 2.46
C GLY A 115 -6.65 -19.87 1.84
N GLY A 116 -7.06 -18.95 0.96
CA GLY A 116 -8.26 -19.10 0.14
C GLY A 116 -8.03 -20.10 -0.98
N ALA A 117 -8.59 -21.31 -0.85
CA ALA A 117 -8.81 -22.18 -2.00
C ALA A 117 -10.01 -21.65 -2.81
N PRO A 118 -9.96 -21.65 -4.16
CA PRO A 118 -11.08 -21.24 -4.99
C PRO A 118 -12.25 -22.23 -4.91
N PRO A 119 -13.52 -21.76 -4.95
CA PRO A 119 -14.68 -22.64 -4.92
C PRO A 119 -14.89 -23.31 -6.29
N GLY A 120 -14.75 -24.64 -6.37
CA GLY A 120 -15.08 -25.37 -7.61
C GLY A 120 -14.61 -26.82 -7.78
N ALA A 121 -13.92 -27.46 -6.83
CA ALA A 121 -13.46 -28.84 -7.01
C ALA A 121 -14.44 -29.88 -6.40
N PRO A 122 -14.94 -30.88 -7.17
CA PRO A 122 -15.77 -31.96 -6.67
C PRO A 122 -14.89 -33.06 -6.07
N GLY A 123 -14.99 -33.28 -4.77
CA GLY A 123 -14.24 -34.34 -4.09
C GLY A 123 -14.24 -34.18 -2.58
N MET A 124 -15.33 -34.57 -1.92
CA MET A 124 -15.28 -34.83 -0.48
C MET A 124 -14.56 -36.15 -0.22
N PRO A 125 -13.79 -36.23 0.88
CA PRO A 125 -14.19 -37.21 1.88
C PRO A 125 -14.22 -36.66 3.32
N ALA A 126 -15.27 -37.14 4.01
CA ALA A 126 -15.38 -37.44 5.44
C ALA A 126 -14.98 -36.38 6.47
N ALA A 127 -15.99 -35.63 6.93
CA ALA A 127 -15.96 -34.95 8.22
C ALA A 127 -15.82 -35.99 9.35
N SER A 128 -14.64 -35.99 10.00
CA SER A 128 -14.39 -36.59 11.31
C SER A 128 -14.97 -35.67 12.38
N THR A 129 -15.82 -36.21 13.26
CA THR A 129 -16.55 -35.55 14.36
C THR A 129 -15.63 -35.06 15.51
N GLY A 130 -14.42 -34.61 15.23
CA GLY A 130 -13.45 -34.18 16.26
C GLY A 130 -12.75 -32.84 16.01
N ASP A 131 -12.64 -32.39 14.76
CA ASP A 131 -11.79 -31.25 14.42
C ASP A 131 -12.64 -30.06 13.97
N MET A 132 -13.31 -29.41 14.91
CA MET A 132 -13.87 -28.09 14.61
C MET A 132 -12.70 -27.12 14.48
N THR A 133 -12.39 -26.73 13.26
CA THR A 133 -11.30 -25.77 12.99
C THR A 133 -11.54 -24.48 13.75
N ILE A 134 -10.47 -23.81 14.20
CA ILE A 134 -10.57 -22.55 14.97
C ILE A 134 -11.42 -21.50 14.23
N ALA A 135 -11.34 -21.47 12.90
CA ALA A 135 -12.15 -20.60 12.04
C ALA A 135 -13.65 -20.98 12.03
N GLN A 136 -14.00 -22.26 12.20
CA GLN A 136 -15.39 -22.69 12.37
C GLN A 136 -15.90 -22.40 13.78
N ALA A 137 -15.06 -22.59 14.81
CA ALA A 137 -15.39 -22.29 16.20
C ALA A 137 -15.69 -20.79 16.40
N PHE A 138 -14.90 -19.89 15.83
CA PHE A 138 -15.15 -18.43 15.90
C PHE A 138 -16.41 -18.00 15.16
N ARG A 139 -16.71 -18.61 14.00
CA ARG A 139 -17.95 -18.33 13.27
C ARG A 139 -19.18 -18.77 14.06
N GLN A 140 -19.15 -19.96 14.65
CA GLN A 140 -20.24 -20.42 15.52
C GLN A 140 -20.39 -19.55 16.76
N ALA A 141 -19.29 -19.16 17.41
CA ALA A 141 -19.33 -18.27 18.57
C ALA A 141 -19.96 -16.91 18.21
N LYS A 142 -19.63 -16.35 17.03
CA LYS A 142 -20.23 -15.11 16.52
C LYS A 142 -21.74 -15.25 16.30
N GLU A 143 -22.19 -16.33 15.68
CA GLU A 143 -23.62 -16.57 15.41
C GLU A 143 -24.43 -16.73 16.70
N GLN A 144 -23.88 -17.42 17.71
CA GLN A 144 -24.51 -17.52 19.03
C GLN A 144 -24.64 -16.17 19.73
N LEU A 145 -23.63 -15.30 19.60
CA LEU A 145 -23.64 -13.96 20.19
C LEU A 145 -24.69 -13.06 19.51
N ILE A 146 -24.78 -13.11 18.19
CA ILE A 146 -25.78 -12.36 17.41
C ILE A 146 -27.21 -12.83 17.72
N SER A 147 -27.42 -14.15 17.84
CA SER A 147 -28.74 -14.70 18.19
C SER A 147 -29.20 -14.27 19.59
N ASN A 148 -28.29 -14.27 20.57
CA ASN A 148 -28.58 -13.83 21.94
C ASN A 148 -28.83 -12.31 22.04
N LEU A 149 -28.16 -11.51 21.22
CA LEU A 149 -28.42 -10.07 21.13
C LEU A 149 -29.78 -9.78 20.47
N ALA A 150 -30.10 -10.48 19.38
CA ALA A 150 -31.39 -10.35 18.68
C ALA A 150 -32.58 -10.74 19.57
N GLN A 151 -32.41 -11.69 20.49
CA GLN A 151 -33.44 -12.07 21.46
C GLN A 151 -33.62 -11.05 22.60
N ARG A 152 -32.61 -10.22 22.93
CA ARG A 152 -32.72 -9.18 23.97
C ARG A 152 -33.50 -7.94 23.53
N ASP A 153 -33.51 -7.63 22.23
CA ASP A 153 -34.21 -6.47 21.68
C ASP A 153 -35.67 -6.74 21.27
N GLY A 154 -36.17 -7.97 21.43
CA GLY A 154 -37.53 -8.39 21.03
C GLY A 154 -38.58 -8.39 22.16
N GLY A 155 -38.30 -7.79 23.31
CA GLY A 155 -39.16 -7.87 24.50
C GLY A 155 -39.46 -6.53 25.15
N MET A 156 -40.26 -5.70 24.48
CA MET A 156 -41.11 -4.64 25.08
C MET A 156 -42.31 -4.37 24.19
#